data_AF-A0A368F5X7-F1
#
_entry.id   AF-A0A368F5X7-F1
#
_cell.length_a   1.000
_cell.length_b   1.000
_cell.length_c   1.000
_cell.angle_alpha   90.00
_cell.angle_beta   90.00
_cell.angle_gamma   90.00
#
_symmetry.space_group_name_H-M   'P 1'
#
loop_
_entity.id
_entity.type
_entity.pdbx_description
1 polymer ?
#
loop_
_entity_poly.entity_id
_entity_poly.type
_entity_poly.pdbx_seq_one_letter_code
_entity_poly.pdbx_strand_id
1 'polypeptide(L)'
;MGIIEAFGHAASPLHRDSTRFLHLFSLGFDKAAALRSARMQVSLLEADRVIRRRTGEASFHVFYYLWEGAEGALRERLQLDSIEQPAIAPYSKEEDRQSAKEVNTHSRHFPTS
;
A
#
# COMPACT_ATOMS: atom_id res chain seq x y z
N MET A 1 6.44 -4.50 4.21
CA MET A 1 5.62 -4.36 2.98
C MET A 1 6.27 -3.30 2.10
N GLY A 2 6.42 -3.56 0.79
CA GLY A 2 7.03 -2.61 -0.14
C GLY A 2 6.06 -1.54 -0.65
N ILE A 3 6.58 -0.55 -1.37
CA ILE A 3 5.79 0.59 -1.87
C ILE A 3 4.70 0.09 -2.83
N ILE A 4 5.05 -0.74 -3.81
CA ILE A 4 4.08 -1.17 -4.83
C ILE A 4 2.95 -1.96 -4.19
N GLU A 5 3.26 -2.82 -3.23
CA GLU A 5 2.29 -3.62 -2.52
C GLU A 5 1.35 -2.74 -1.68
N ALA A 6 1.86 -1.70 -1.02
CA ALA A 6 1.01 -0.77 -0.28
C ALA A 6 -0.03 -0.08 -1.19
N PHE A 7 0.37 0.33 -2.39
CA PHE A 7 -0.50 1.05 -3.33
C PHE A 7 -1.34 0.14 -4.23
N GLY A 8 -0.95 -1.13 -4.39
CA GLY A 8 -1.54 -2.02 -5.38
C GLY A 8 -2.17 -3.29 -4.82
N HIS A 9 -1.96 -3.61 -3.54
CA HIS A 9 -2.58 -4.77 -2.90
C HIS A 9 -3.75 -4.35 -2.00
N ALA A 10 -4.73 -5.24 -1.90
CA ALA A 10 -5.89 -5.08 -1.04
C ALA A 10 -6.31 -6.45 -0.48
N ALA A 11 -6.89 -6.44 0.72
CA ALA A 11 -7.46 -7.65 1.31
C ALA A 11 -8.79 -8.04 0.66
N SER A 12 -8.91 -9.33 0.38
CA SER A 12 -10.14 -10.00 -0.06
C SER A 12 -10.51 -11.09 0.95
N PRO A 13 -11.73 -11.65 0.90
CA PRO A 13 -12.13 -12.77 1.74
C PRO A 13 -11.20 -14.00 1.63
N LEU A 14 -10.55 -14.18 0.48
CA LEU A 14 -9.70 -15.34 0.20
C LEU A 14 -8.22 -15.10 0.50
N HIS A 15 -7.74 -13.86 0.36
CA HIS A 15 -6.33 -13.54 0.49
C HIS A 15 -6.11 -12.12 0.99
N ARG A 16 -5.27 -11.96 2.02
CA ARG A 16 -5.02 -10.68 2.72
C ARG A 16 -4.28 -9.66 1.86
N ASP A 17 -3.40 -10.13 0.98
CA ASP A 17 -2.51 -9.28 0.17
C ASP A 17 -2.73 -9.53 -1.33
N SER A 18 -3.99 -9.45 -1.79
CA SER A 18 -4.31 -9.69 -3.21
C SER A 18 -3.83 -8.51 -4.08
N THR A 19 -2.99 -8.78 -5.08
CA THR A 19 -2.62 -7.81 -6.11
C THR A 19 -3.84 -7.40 -6.94
N ARG A 20 -4.10 -6.10 -7.08
CA ARG A 20 -5.22 -5.52 -7.85
C ARG A 20 -4.76 -4.67 -9.04
N PHE A 21 -3.59 -5.02 -9.57
CA PHE A 21 -3.02 -4.45 -10.79
C PHE A 21 -2.24 -5.53 -11.53
N LEU A 22 -1.99 -5.31 -12.82
CA LEU A 22 -1.08 -6.13 -13.61
C LEU A 22 0.33 -5.55 -13.51
N HIS A 23 1.29 -6.36 -13.09
CA HIS A 23 2.71 -6.04 -13.12
C HIS A 23 3.39 -6.81 -14.26
N LEU A 24 3.99 -6.09 -15.21
CA LEU A 24 4.95 -6.66 -16.16
C LEU A 24 6.38 -6.27 -15.77
N PHE A 25 7.19 -7.28 -15.48
CA PHE A 25 8.61 -7.09 -15.19
C PHE A 25 9.45 -7.55 -16.38
N SER A 26 10.31 -6.67 -16.88
CA SER A 26 11.20 -6.93 -18.00
C SER A 26 12.64 -6.81 -17.57
N LEU A 27 13.42 -7.85 -17.81
CA LEU A 27 14.85 -7.91 -17.50
C LEU A 27 15.64 -8.00 -18.81
N GLY A 28 16.68 -7.17 -18.91
CA GLY A 28 17.62 -7.17 -20.03
C GLY A 28 18.97 -7.70 -19.56
N PHE A 29 19.47 -8.72 -20.25
CA PHE A 29 20.76 -9.36 -19.99
C PHE A 29 21.68 -9.19 -21.19
N ASP A 30 22.99 -9.15 -20.95
CA ASP A 30 23.98 -9.23 -22.02
C ASP A 30 24.34 -10.68 -22.38
N LYS A 31 25.28 -10.84 -23.32
CA LYS A 31 25.75 -12.16 -23.77
C LYS A 31 26.47 -12.97 -22.68
N ALA A 32 26.92 -12.33 -21.61
CA ALA A 32 27.54 -12.97 -20.45
C ALA A 32 26.51 -13.29 -19.35
N ALA A 33 25.20 -13.17 -19.63
CA ALA A 33 24.10 -13.31 -18.69
C ALA A 33 24.15 -12.32 -17.50
N ALA A 34 24.89 -11.21 -17.65
CA ALA A 34 24.89 -10.15 -16.65
C ALA A 34 23.64 -9.26 -16.82
N LEU A 35 22.97 -8.95 -15.71
CA LEU A 35 21.82 -8.05 -15.70
C LEU A 35 22.25 -6.62 -16.06
N ARG A 36 21.62 -6.05 -17.10
CA ARG A 36 21.91 -4.68 -17.60
C ARG A 36 20.76 -3.71 -17.43
N SER A 37 19.53 -4.20 -17.42
CA SER A 37 18.35 -3.35 -17.22
C SER A 37 17.23 -4.11 -16.54
N ALA A 38 16.47 -3.40 -15.71
CA ALA A 38 15.20 -3.85 -15.20
C ALA A 38 14.15 -2.77 -15.49
N ARG A 39 12.98 -3.17 -15.95
CA ARG A 39 11.83 -2.30 -16.17
C ARG A 39 10.60 -2.93 -15.55
N MET A 40 9.89 -2.13 -14.78
CA MET A 40 8.57 -2.46 -14.26
C MET A 40 7.54 -1.61 -14.99
N GLN A 41 6.46 -2.25 -15.43
CA GLN A 41 5.27 -1.58 -15.95
C GLN A 41 4.05 -2.06 -15.18
N VAL A 42 3.27 -1.10 -14.70
CA VAL A 42 2.00 -1.33 -14.00
C VAL A 42 0.86 -0.94 -14.93
N SER A 43 -0.13 -1.82 -15.07
CA SER A 43 -1.32 -1.63 -15.90
C SER A 43 -2.57 -2.15 -15.17
N LEU A 44 -3.76 -1.75 -15.62
CA LEU A 44 -5.04 -2.30 -15.17
C LEU A 44 -5.24 -2.27 -13.64
N LEU A 45 -4.82 -1.18 -12.99
CA LEU A 45 -5.14 -0.97 -11.59
C LEU A 45 -6.67 -0.93 -11.43
N GLU A 46 -7.20 -1.68 -10.46
CA GLU A 46 -8.61 -1.62 -10.08
C GLU A 46 -8.92 -0.31 -9.32
N ALA A 47 -8.80 0.82 -10.02
CA ALA A 47 -8.97 2.14 -9.44
C ALA A 47 -10.35 2.35 -8.82
N ASP A 48 -11.38 1.62 -9.29
CA ASP A 48 -12.73 1.72 -8.73
C ASP A 48 -12.78 1.36 -7.23
N ARG A 49 -11.84 0.53 -6.75
CA ARG A 49 -11.71 0.14 -5.35
C ARG A 49 -11.49 1.32 -4.38
N VAL A 50 -11.01 2.45 -4.90
CA VAL A 50 -10.85 3.68 -4.12
C VAL A 50 -12.21 4.22 -3.68
N ILE A 51 -13.22 4.11 -4.54
CA ILE A 51 -14.55 4.70 -4.32
C ILE A 51 -15.55 3.62 -3.86
N ARG A 52 -15.51 2.43 -4.48
CA ARG A 52 -16.45 1.34 -4.26
C ARG A 52 -15.74 0.05 -3.90
N ARG A 53 -16.19 -0.60 -2.84
CA ARG A 53 -15.71 -1.92 -2.42
C ARG A 53 -16.85 -2.90 -2.45
N ARG A 54 -16.56 -4.13 -2.85
CA ARG A 54 -17.53 -5.22 -2.72
C ARG A 54 -17.65 -5.58 -1.24
N THR A 55 -18.82 -6.06 -0.84
CA THR A 55 -19.06 -6.50 0.54
C THR A 55 -18.01 -7.52 0.97
N GLY A 56 -17.36 -7.27 2.10
CA GLY A 56 -16.30 -8.14 2.64
C GLY A 56 -14.91 -7.91 2.05
N GLU A 57 -14.72 -6.95 1.14
CA GLU A 57 -13.40 -6.56 0.64
C GLU A 57 -12.89 -5.26 1.25
N ALA A 58 -11.56 -5.12 1.30
CA ALA A 58 -10.86 -3.92 1.75
C ALA A 58 -10.52 -2.98 0.59
N SER A 59 -10.11 -1.75 0.93
CA SER A 59 -9.40 -0.85 0.00
C SER A 59 -7.91 -1.22 -0.10
N PHE A 60 -7.13 -0.42 -0.82
CA PHE A 60 -5.68 -0.58 -0.88
C PHE A 60 -5.02 -0.34 0.49
N HIS A 61 -3.98 -1.12 0.82
CA HIS A 61 -3.33 -1.08 2.14
C HIS A 61 -2.81 0.31 2.51
N VAL A 62 -2.37 1.12 1.53
CA VAL A 62 -1.87 2.48 1.75
C VAL A 62 -2.84 3.35 2.55
N PHE A 63 -4.16 3.21 2.34
CA PHE A 63 -5.14 4.00 3.08
C PHE A 63 -5.21 3.62 4.55
N TYR A 64 -5.07 2.33 4.86
CA TYR A 64 -5.05 1.83 6.23
C TYR A 64 -3.75 2.22 6.95
N TYR A 65 -2.62 2.14 6.24
CA TYR A 65 -1.32 2.56 6.76
C TYR A 65 -1.31 4.06 7.05
N LEU A 66 -1.94 4.86 6.19
CA LEU A 66 -2.10 6.28 6.44
C LEU A 66 -3.00 6.55 7.65
N TRP A 67 -4.15 5.88 7.72
CA TRP A 67 -5.15 6.13 8.76
C TRP A 67 -4.69 5.73 10.16
N GLU A 68 -4.13 4.52 10.29
CA GLU A 68 -3.67 3.96 11.57
C GLU A 68 -2.24 4.36 11.92
N GLY A 69 -1.41 4.62 10.92
CA GLY A 69 0.02 4.85 11.10
C GLY A 69 0.40 6.33 11.14
N ALA A 70 -0.34 7.24 10.50
CA ALA A 70 0.04 8.66 10.50
C ALA A 70 -0.08 9.30 11.89
N GLU A 71 0.98 9.97 12.31
CA GLU A 71 1.10 10.61 13.63
C GLU A 71 1.76 12.00 13.50
N GLY A 72 1.61 12.82 14.55
CA GLY A 72 2.24 14.13 14.67
C GLY A 72 1.91 15.06 13.50
N ALA A 73 2.92 15.75 12.97
CA ALA A 73 2.76 16.73 11.91
C ALA A 73 2.12 16.16 10.62
N LEU A 74 2.33 14.88 10.30
CA LEU A 74 1.70 14.28 9.11
C LEU A 74 0.19 14.14 9.29
N ARG A 75 -0.25 13.68 10.47
CA ARG A 75 -1.66 13.50 10.78
C ARG A 75 -2.40 14.85 10.81
N GLU A 76 -1.76 15.86 11.40
CA GLU A 76 -2.27 17.23 11.45
C GLU A 76 -2.38 17.84 10.03
N ARG A 77 -1.31 17.74 9.23
CA ARG A 77 -1.30 18.26 7.85
C ARG A 77 -2.36 17.62 6.96
N LEU A 78 -2.68 16.36 7.19
CA LEU A 78 -3.69 15.62 6.45
C LEU A 78 -5.09 15.72 7.07
N GLN A 79 -5.23 16.42 8.20
CA GLN A 79 -6.49 16.64 8.92
C GLN A 79 -7.26 15.35 9.19
N LEU A 80 -6.54 14.25 9.50
CA LEU A 80 -7.19 12.94 9.67
C LEU A 80 -8.13 12.90 10.88
N ASP A 81 -7.84 13.69 11.92
CA ASP A 81 -8.70 13.80 13.11
C ASP A 81 -10.00 14.57 12.86
N SER A 82 -10.11 15.30 11.75
CA SER A 82 -11.34 15.98 11.34
C SER A 82 -12.31 15.06 10.58
N ILE A 83 -11.92 13.82 10.29
CA ILE A 83 -12.75 12.85 9.58
C ILE A 83 -13.52 12.01 10.63
N GLU A 84 -14.79 12.35 10.85
CA GLU A 84 -15.64 11.66 11.83
C GLU A 84 -15.91 10.20 11.47
N GLN A 85 -16.10 9.93 10.17
CA GLN A 85 -16.41 8.60 9.65
C GLN A 85 -15.48 8.29 8.46
N PRO A 86 -14.33 7.64 8.70
CA PRO A 86 -13.45 7.25 7.60
C PRO A 86 -14.18 6.30 6.66
N ALA A 87 -14.03 6.55 5.36
CA ALA A 87 -14.58 5.66 4.34
C ALA A 87 -14.02 4.23 4.47
N ILE A 88 -12.83 4.07 5.06
CA ILE A 88 -12.21 2.77 5.35
C ILE A 88 -12.52 2.34 6.78
N ALA A 89 -12.91 1.08 6.97
CA ALA A 89 -12.96 0.50 8.30
C ALA A 89 -11.52 0.18 8.75
N PRO A 90 -11.11 0.52 9.99
CA PRO A 90 -9.86 0.05 10.57
C PRO A 90 -9.66 -1.46 10.41
N TYR A 91 -8.41 -1.90 10.35
CA TYR A 91 -8.12 -3.33 10.43
C TYR A 91 -8.71 -3.89 11.72
N SER A 92 -9.45 -5.00 11.61
CA SER A 92 -10.07 -5.66 12.76
C SER A 92 -9.08 -6.51 13.56
N LYS A 93 -7.94 -6.89 12.96
CA LYS A 93 -6.90 -7.70 13.60
C LYS A 93 -5.75 -6.81 14.09
N GLU A 94 -5.31 -7.04 15.33
CA GLU A 94 -4.26 -6.23 15.95
C GLU A 94 -2.90 -6.37 15.22
N GLU A 95 -2.60 -7.53 14.63
CA GLU A 95 -1.39 -7.76 13.83
C GLU A 95 -1.29 -6.86 12.60
N ASP A 96 -2.43 -6.60 11.93
CA ASP A 96 -2.48 -5.67 10.79
C ASP A 96 -2.21 -4.24 11.24
N ARG A 97 -2.77 -3.86 12.40
CA ARG A 97 -2.59 -2.54 12.98
C ARG A 97 -1.14 -2.32 13.40
N GLN A 98 -0.48 -3.32 13.98
CA GLN A 98 0.95 -3.26 14.31
C GLN A 98 1.80 -3.15 13.05
N SER A 99 1.52 -3.95 12.03
CA SER A 99 2.22 -3.89 10.74
C SER A 99 2.10 -2.49 10.09
N ALA A 100 0.92 -1.87 10.18
CA ALA A 100 0.68 -0.51 9.68
C ALA A 100 1.51 0.54 10.42
N LYS A 101 1.61 0.44 11.74
CA LYS A 101 2.42 1.35 12.58
C LYS A 101 3.91 1.21 12.29
N GLU A 102 4.39 -0.02 12.08
CA GLU A 102 5.79 -0.31 11.76
C GLU A 102 6.23 0.21 10.37
N VAL A 103 5.33 0.20 9.38
CA VAL A 103 5.61 0.77 8.05
C VAL A 103 5.94 2.27 8.15
N ASN A 104 5.26 3.01 9.04
CA ASN A 104 5.53 4.44 9.20
C ASN A 104 6.85 4.72 9.95
N THR A 105 7.20 3.91 10.96
CA THR A 105 8.47 4.08 11.68
C THR A 105 9.70 3.80 10.81
N HIS A 106 9.60 2.83 9.88
CA HIS A 106 10.66 2.55 8.91
C HIS A 106 10.83 3.65 7.86
N SER A 107 9.76 4.31 7.42
CA SER A 107 9.81 5.42 6.45
C SER A 107 10.59 6.64 6.97
N ARG A 108 10.61 6.85 8.30
CA ARG A 108 11.34 7.95 8.95
C ARG A 108 12.87 7.79 8.97
N HIS A 109 13.41 6.63 8.54
CA HIS A 109 14.84 6.34 8.58
C HIS A 109 15.56 6.48 7.23
N PHE A 110 14.92 7.07 6.20
CA PHE A 110 15.66 7.49 5.01
C PHE A 110 16.45 8.78 5.31
N PRO A 111 17.80 8.74 5.32
CA PRO A 111 18.58 9.94 5.53
C PRO A 111 18.36 10.88 4.34
N THR A 112 17.90 12.09 4.62
CA THR A 112 17.98 13.19 3.66
C THR A 112 19.46 13.40 3.32
N SER A 113 19.84 13.00 2.10
CA SER A 113 21.16 13.31 1.52
C SER A 113 21.18 14.75 1.01
#